data_AF-A0A072TU64-F1
#
_entry.id   AF-A0A072TU64-F1
#
_cell.length_a   1.000
_cell.length_b   1.000
_cell.length_c   1.000
_cell.angle_alpha   90.00
_cell.angle_beta   90.00
_cell.angle_gamma   90.00
#
_symmetry.space_group_name_H-M   'P 1'
#
loop_
_entity.id
_entity.type
_entity.pdbx_description
1 polymer ?
#
loop_
_entity_poly.entity_id
_entity_poly.type
_entity_poly.pdbx_seq_one_letter_code
_entity_poly.pdbx_strand_id
1 'polypeptide(L)'
;MASATEERICLFLCFFLFLHLSTSTKNNPIPSPWPEQFHSVLFINRSGNLQKTDLWYDWPKGRNFNIIQYQLGVLKYDLEWNNGTSFLYTLDPFNHTCKRLHFDVGILRPNWLDGANYLGQQYVDNFLCNVWEKVDFIWYYEDVVTKRPVKWIFYSGMIAHVMTFEVGAVLDDEHWQAPVYCFSEAEPEPKIHNRRSSSLLDLEAAVDGGFRGTLMSEMS
;
A
#
# COMPACT_ATOMS: atom_id res chain seq x y z
N MET A 1 -17.75 -69.31 11.25
CA MET A 1 -16.61 -68.66 11.92
C MET A 1 -15.99 -67.63 10.96
N ALA A 2 -16.68 -66.52 10.78
CA ALA A 2 -16.19 -65.34 10.05
C ALA A 2 -16.97 -64.20 10.69
N SER A 3 -16.41 -63.60 11.74
CA SER A 3 -17.10 -62.52 12.46
C SER A 3 -16.17 -61.74 13.39
N ALA A 4 -15.03 -62.30 13.82
CA ALA A 4 -14.13 -61.64 14.78
C ALA A 4 -12.88 -60.99 14.12
N THR A 5 -12.52 -61.40 12.91
CA THR A 5 -11.32 -60.92 12.20
C THR A 5 -11.56 -59.67 11.37
N GLU A 6 -12.76 -59.47 10.81
CA GLU A 6 -13.09 -58.27 10.03
C GLU A 6 -13.28 -57.02 10.91
N GLU A 7 -13.89 -57.16 12.10
CA GLU A 7 -14.07 -56.04 13.03
C GLU A 7 -12.73 -55.48 13.53
N ARG A 8 -11.72 -56.34 13.72
CA ARG A 8 -10.38 -55.93 14.15
C ARG A 8 -9.63 -55.13 13.07
N ILE A 9 -9.85 -55.43 11.79
CA ILE A 9 -9.19 -54.73 10.68
C ILE A 9 -9.77 -53.32 10.50
N CYS A 10 -11.08 -53.16 10.63
CA CYS A 10 -11.73 -51.84 10.62
C CYS A 10 -11.28 -50.95 11.79
N LEU A 11 -11.15 -51.51 13.00
CA LEU A 11 -10.68 -50.76 14.18
C LEU A 11 -9.24 -50.25 14.03
N PHE A 12 -8.35 -51.03 13.42
CA PHE A 12 -6.98 -50.59 13.13
C PHE A 12 -6.91 -49.51 12.05
N LEU A 13 -7.71 -49.63 10.97
CA LEU A 13 -7.79 -48.62 9.90
C LEU A 13 -8.35 -47.27 10.40
N CYS A 14 -9.35 -47.29 11.27
CA CYS A 14 -9.85 -46.08 11.91
C CYS A 14 -8.77 -45.41 12.79
N PHE A 15 -7.98 -46.18 13.54
CA PHE A 15 -6.92 -45.64 14.39
C PHE A 15 -5.79 -44.96 13.59
N PHE A 16 -5.45 -45.49 12.40
CA PHE A 16 -4.48 -44.84 11.49
C PHE A 16 -5.04 -43.58 10.80
N LEU A 17 -6.36 -43.50 10.57
CA LEU A 17 -7.01 -42.29 10.05
C LEU A 17 -7.10 -41.17 11.12
N PHE A 18 -7.24 -41.51 12.40
CA PHE A 18 -7.27 -40.53 13.49
C PHE A 18 -5.89 -39.99 13.88
N LEU A 19 -4.78 -40.71 13.60
CA LEU A 19 -3.44 -40.23 13.93
C LEU A 19 -2.91 -39.12 12.99
N HIS A 20 -3.53 -38.88 11.84
CA HIS A 20 -3.05 -37.88 10.88
C HIS A 20 -3.70 -36.50 11.00
N LEU A 21 -4.66 -36.30 11.90
CA LEU A 21 -5.19 -34.97 12.16
C LEU A 21 -4.39 -34.28 13.28
N SER A 22 -3.08 -34.17 13.08
CA SER A 22 -2.29 -33.16 13.78
C SER A 22 -2.64 -31.82 13.15
N THR A 23 -3.69 -31.17 13.64
CA THR A 23 -3.87 -29.74 13.43
C THR A 23 -2.71 -29.04 14.12
N SER A 24 -1.61 -28.88 13.40
CA SER A 24 -0.60 -27.88 13.76
C SER A 24 -1.37 -26.57 13.91
N THR A 25 -1.55 -26.09 15.14
CA THR A 25 -1.93 -24.71 15.43
C THR A 25 -0.78 -23.84 14.98
N LYS A 26 -0.62 -23.71 13.65
CA LYS A 26 0.32 -22.80 13.04
C LYS A 26 -0.28 -21.43 13.34
N ASN A 27 0.29 -20.75 14.34
CA ASN A 27 -0.02 -19.35 14.55
C ASN A 27 0.18 -18.62 13.22
N ASN A 28 -0.77 -17.75 12.89
CA ASN A 28 -0.65 -16.93 11.69
C ASN A 28 0.68 -16.17 11.73
N PRO A 29 1.34 -15.96 10.57
CA PRO A 29 2.53 -15.11 10.52
C PRO A 29 2.19 -13.72 11.07
N ILE A 30 3.19 -12.95 11.47
CA ILE A 30 3.02 -11.54 11.84
C ILE A 30 3.57 -10.71 10.67
N PRO A 31 2.87 -9.66 10.20
CA PRO A 31 3.40 -8.82 9.13
C PRO A 31 4.68 -8.12 9.60
N SER A 32 5.67 -8.03 8.72
CA SER A 32 6.91 -7.33 9.06
C SER A 32 6.65 -5.81 9.03
N PRO A 33 7.10 -5.05 10.04
CA PRO A 33 7.08 -3.60 9.96
C PRO A 33 7.86 -3.11 8.74
N TRP A 34 7.41 -2.01 8.15
CA TRP A 34 8.23 -1.30 7.18
C TRP A 34 9.56 -0.85 7.82
N PRO A 35 10.66 -0.85 7.06
CA PRO A 35 11.89 -0.22 7.51
C PRO A 35 11.67 1.28 7.77
N GLU A 36 12.46 1.86 8.68
CA GLU A 36 12.37 3.28 8.99
C GLU A 36 12.66 4.18 7.78
N GLN A 37 13.49 3.69 6.85
CA GLN A 37 13.84 4.40 5.62
C GLN A 37 13.94 3.40 4.46
N PHE A 38 13.39 3.77 3.30
CA PHE A 38 13.59 3.00 2.07
C PHE A 38 13.28 3.83 0.83
N HIS A 39 13.77 3.34 -0.31
CA HIS A 39 13.31 3.72 -1.64
C HIS A 39 12.65 2.53 -2.32
N SER A 40 11.58 2.78 -3.06
CA SER A 40 10.89 1.77 -3.84
C SER A 40 10.45 2.33 -5.17
N VAL A 41 10.67 1.56 -6.24
CA VAL A 41 10.03 1.81 -7.53
C VAL A 41 8.76 0.98 -7.62
N LEU A 42 7.63 1.66 -7.81
CA LEU A 42 6.32 1.05 -7.98
C LEU A 42 5.87 1.15 -9.44
N PHE A 43 5.25 0.10 -9.93
CA PHE A 43 4.43 0.13 -11.15
C PHE A 43 2.96 0.06 -10.74
N ILE A 44 2.22 1.12 -11.00
CA ILE A 44 0.84 1.26 -10.54
C ILE A 44 -0.10 1.29 -11.74
N ASN A 45 -1.18 0.51 -11.65
CA ASN A 45 -2.25 0.45 -12.62
C ASN A 45 -3.57 0.85 -11.98
N ARG A 46 -4.22 1.88 -12.53
CA ARG A 46 -5.60 2.26 -12.24
C ARG A 46 -6.46 2.03 -13.48
N SER A 47 -7.07 0.85 -13.59
CA SER A 47 -8.00 0.54 -14.68
C SER A 47 -7.46 0.83 -16.09
N GLY A 48 -6.16 0.59 -16.30
CA GLY A 48 -5.45 0.84 -17.55
C GLY A 48 -4.64 2.15 -17.58
N ASN A 49 -4.81 3.03 -16.60
CA ASN A 49 -3.96 4.20 -16.43
C ASN A 49 -2.69 3.81 -15.66
N LEU A 50 -1.56 3.75 -16.38
CA LEU A 50 -0.30 3.22 -15.89
C LEU A 50 0.65 4.34 -15.46
N GLN A 51 1.26 4.18 -14.28
CA GLN A 51 2.30 5.07 -13.78
C GLN A 51 3.47 4.31 -13.17
N LYS A 52 4.67 4.86 -13.32
CA LYS A 52 5.84 4.54 -12.48
C LYS A 52 5.85 5.53 -11.31
N THR A 53 6.10 5.06 -10.10
CA THR A 53 6.25 5.92 -8.92
C THR A 53 7.54 5.59 -8.20
N ASP A 54 8.39 6.59 -7.99
CA ASP A 54 9.51 6.49 -7.06
C ASP A 54 9.01 6.95 -5.69
N LEU A 55 8.96 6.02 -4.74
CA LEU A 55 8.51 6.23 -3.37
C LEU A 55 9.74 6.32 -2.46
N TRP A 56 9.95 7.50 -1.88
CA TRP A 56 10.94 7.72 -0.82
C TRP A 56 10.22 7.83 0.51
N TYR A 57 10.61 6.98 1.46
CA TYR A 57 10.03 6.95 2.79
C TYR A 57 11.13 7.21 3.82
N ASP A 58 10.90 8.19 4.71
CA ASP A 58 11.85 8.59 5.75
C ASP A 58 11.09 8.90 7.05
N TRP A 59 10.80 7.84 7.82
CA TRP A 59 10.05 7.91 9.06
C TRP A 59 10.74 8.75 10.16
N PRO A 60 12.06 8.64 10.41
CA PRO A 60 12.73 9.45 11.43
C PRO A 60 12.58 10.95 11.19
N LYS A 61 12.51 11.39 9.93
CA LYS A 61 12.27 12.78 9.55
C LYS A 61 10.80 13.08 9.19
N GLY A 62 9.90 12.11 9.36
CA GLY A 62 8.46 12.28 9.22
C GLY A 62 8.02 12.72 7.84
N ARG A 63 8.61 12.17 6.78
CA ARG A 63 8.38 12.60 5.40
C ARG A 63 8.27 11.42 4.43
N ASN A 64 7.37 11.56 3.46
CA ASN A 64 7.12 10.57 2.40
C ASN A 64 7.00 11.31 1.07
N PHE A 65 7.62 10.80 0.01
CA PHE A 65 7.69 11.50 -1.28
C PHE A 65 7.45 10.54 -2.44
N ASN A 66 6.33 10.76 -3.14
CA ASN A 66 5.99 10.06 -4.37
C ASN A 66 6.34 10.94 -5.58
N ILE A 67 7.25 10.47 -6.43
CA ILE A 67 7.56 11.07 -7.73
C ILE A 67 6.86 10.23 -8.80
N ILE A 68 5.84 10.80 -9.44
CA ILE A 68 4.83 10.07 -10.21
C ILE A 68 4.96 10.39 -11.69
N GLN A 69 5.33 9.40 -12.49
CA GLN A 69 5.41 9.51 -13.94
C GLN A 69 4.37 8.60 -14.61
N TYR A 70 3.37 9.22 -15.24
CA TYR A 70 2.44 8.54 -16.15
C TYR A 70 3.13 8.27 -17.49
N GLN A 71 2.75 7.22 -18.22
CA GLN A 71 3.42 6.82 -19.47
C GLN A 71 3.65 7.96 -20.48
N LEU A 72 2.67 8.86 -20.66
CA LEU A 72 2.73 10.02 -21.56
C LEU A 72 2.27 11.32 -20.86
N GLY A 73 2.28 11.34 -19.53
CA GLY A 73 1.72 12.43 -18.74
C GLY A 73 2.77 13.35 -18.11
N VAL A 74 2.24 14.38 -17.44
CA VAL A 74 3.02 15.33 -16.65
C VAL A 74 3.64 14.61 -15.45
N LEU A 75 4.93 14.87 -15.20
CA LEU A 75 5.62 14.44 -13.99
C LEU A 75 5.05 15.19 -12.78
N LYS A 76 4.51 14.45 -11.82
CA LYS A 76 3.90 14.99 -10.61
C LYS A 76 4.70 14.60 -9.38
N TYR A 77 4.61 15.43 -8.36
CA TYR A 77 5.31 15.30 -7.09
C TYR A 77 4.28 15.37 -5.97
N ASP A 78 4.21 14.36 -5.11
CA ASP A 78 3.39 14.35 -3.91
C ASP A 78 4.28 14.21 -2.69
N LEU A 79 4.51 15.34 -2.01
CA LEU A 79 5.37 15.46 -0.85
C LEU A 79 4.51 15.54 0.42
N GLU A 80 4.60 14.51 1.25
CA GLU A 80 3.76 14.28 2.42
C GLU A 80 4.57 14.36 3.71
N TRP A 81 3.95 14.91 4.75
CA TRP A 81 4.54 15.09 6.07
C TRP A 81 3.72 14.35 7.13
N ASN A 82 4.40 13.94 8.20
CA ASN A 82 3.78 13.26 9.35
C ASN A 82 2.74 14.12 10.09
N ASN A 83 2.74 15.44 9.90
CA ASN A 83 1.73 16.34 10.45
C ASN A 83 0.45 16.41 9.61
N GLY A 84 0.33 15.58 8.58
CA GLY A 84 -0.83 15.52 7.70
C GLY A 84 -0.77 16.41 6.47
N THR A 85 0.19 17.30 6.36
CA THR A 85 0.30 18.19 5.19
C THR A 85 0.85 17.42 4.00
N SER A 86 0.20 17.56 2.84
CA SER A 86 0.72 17.09 1.55
C SER A 86 0.74 18.23 0.54
N PHE A 87 1.75 18.25 -0.32
CA PHE A 87 1.86 19.14 -1.47
C PHE A 87 1.91 18.31 -2.75
N LEU A 88 0.88 18.47 -3.58
CA LEU A 88 0.84 17.92 -4.93
C LEU A 88 1.23 19.01 -5.92
N TYR A 89 2.36 18.86 -6.60
CA TYR A 89 2.89 19.90 -7.49
C TYR A 89 3.57 19.35 -8.76
N THR A 90 3.88 20.26 -9.67
CA THR A 90 4.59 20.01 -10.94
C THR A 90 5.72 21.02 -11.11
N LEU A 91 6.86 20.58 -11.63
CA LEU A 91 8.06 21.40 -11.88
C LEU A 91 8.32 21.58 -13.38
N ASP A 92 9.29 22.43 -13.72
CA ASP A 92 9.85 22.53 -15.07
C ASP A 92 10.20 21.12 -15.64
N PRO A 93 9.93 20.86 -16.93
CA PRO A 93 9.48 21.79 -17.97
C PRO A 93 7.95 21.97 -18.03
N PHE A 94 7.19 21.50 -17.04
CA PHE A 94 5.74 21.61 -17.01
C PHE A 94 5.31 22.89 -16.30
N ASN A 95 4.07 23.33 -16.55
CA ASN A 95 3.50 24.47 -15.83
C ASN A 95 3.57 24.25 -14.33
N HIS A 96 4.02 25.26 -13.59
CA HIS A 96 4.01 25.23 -12.13
C HIS A 96 2.58 25.22 -11.60
N THR A 97 2.20 24.11 -10.97
CA THR A 97 0.94 23.94 -10.27
C THR A 97 1.23 23.44 -8.87
N CYS A 98 0.42 23.85 -7.89
CA CYS A 98 0.49 23.31 -6.54
C CYS A 98 -0.89 23.22 -5.92
N LYS A 99 -1.16 22.10 -5.25
CA LYS A 99 -2.30 21.91 -4.37
C LYS A 99 -1.79 21.47 -3.00
N ARG A 100 -2.17 22.20 -1.95
CA ARG A 100 -1.95 21.78 -0.57
C ARG A 100 -3.14 20.96 -0.09
N LEU A 101 -2.87 19.80 0.47
CA LEU A 101 -3.83 18.87 1.04
C LEU A 101 -3.53 18.66 2.53
N HIS A 102 -4.54 18.25 3.29
CA HIS A 102 -4.38 17.84 4.69
C HIS A 102 -5.07 16.50 4.93
N PHE A 103 -4.34 15.58 5.53
CA PHE A 103 -4.81 14.27 5.96
C PHE A 103 -4.51 14.11 7.45
N ASP A 104 -5.53 13.95 8.30
CA ASP A 104 -5.39 13.98 9.77
C ASP A 104 -4.36 12.99 10.34
N VAL A 105 -4.02 11.96 9.57
CA VAL A 105 -3.18 10.83 10.00
C VAL A 105 -1.71 10.99 9.60
N GLY A 106 -1.42 11.80 8.57
CA GLY A 106 -0.09 11.90 8.00
C GLY A 106 0.36 10.64 7.28
N ILE A 107 1.68 10.43 7.27
CA ILE A 107 2.32 9.30 6.59
C ILE A 107 2.15 7.99 7.39
N LEU A 108 2.14 6.85 6.71
CA LEU A 108 2.03 5.54 7.36
C LEU A 108 3.19 5.30 8.33
N ARG A 109 2.87 4.79 9.52
CA ARG A 109 3.88 4.34 10.49
C ARG A 109 4.51 3.03 10.03
N PRO A 110 5.73 2.68 10.50
CA PRO A 110 6.35 1.39 10.19
C PRO A 110 5.44 0.18 10.45
N ASN A 111 4.63 0.21 11.50
CA ASN A 111 3.76 -0.87 11.93
C ASN A 111 2.30 -0.72 11.45
N TRP A 112 2.02 0.00 10.37
CA TRP A 112 0.65 0.28 9.89
C TRP A 112 -0.21 -0.97 9.62
N LEU A 113 0.40 -2.14 9.44
CA LEU A 113 -0.27 -3.44 9.32
C LEU A 113 -0.66 -4.10 10.66
N ASP A 114 -0.35 -3.49 11.81
CA ASP A 114 -0.76 -4.03 13.10
C ASP A 114 -2.29 -4.15 13.17
N GLY A 115 -2.78 -5.32 13.57
CA GLY A 115 -4.22 -5.62 13.59
C GLY A 115 -4.82 -5.94 12.22
N ALA A 116 -4.02 -6.11 11.16
CA ALA A 116 -4.50 -6.61 9.88
C ALA A 116 -4.99 -8.07 9.96
N ASN A 117 -5.92 -8.42 9.08
CA ASN A 117 -6.47 -9.76 8.94
C ASN A 117 -5.60 -10.59 8.00
N TYR A 118 -5.13 -11.75 8.47
CA TYR A 118 -4.38 -12.68 7.63
C TYR A 118 -5.33 -13.48 6.72
N LEU A 119 -5.08 -13.48 5.42
CA LEU A 119 -5.93 -14.14 4.43
C LEU A 119 -5.32 -15.43 3.84
N GLY A 120 -4.12 -15.81 4.28
CA GLY A 120 -3.40 -16.99 3.76
C GLY A 120 -2.29 -16.62 2.79
N GLN A 121 -1.85 -17.61 2.00
CA GLN A 121 -0.74 -17.45 1.05
C GLN A 121 -1.22 -17.51 -0.40
N GLN A 122 -0.61 -16.70 -1.26
CA GLN A 122 -0.90 -16.67 -2.70
C GLN A 122 0.36 -16.45 -3.52
N TYR A 123 0.42 -17.05 -4.71
CA TYR A 123 1.49 -16.77 -5.66
C TYR A 123 1.18 -15.49 -6.46
N VAL A 124 2.11 -14.54 -6.45
CA VAL A 124 2.04 -13.26 -7.17
C VAL A 124 3.42 -12.91 -7.70
N ASP A 125 3.53 -12.57 -8.99
CA ASP A 125 4.80 -12.16 -9.63
C ASP A 125 5.97 -13.15 -9.39
N ASN A 126 5.66 -14.44 -9.31
CA ASN A 126 6.57 -15.55 -8.97
C ASN A 126 7.05 -15.60 -7.51
N PHE A 127 6.48 -14.79 -6.62
CA PHE A 127 6.68 -14.88 -5.17
C PHE A 127 5.52 -15.63 -4.52
N LEU A 128 5.83 -16.45 -3.51
CA LEU A 128 4.81 -16.93 -2.58
C LEU A 128 4.65 -15.88 -1.49
N CYS A 129 3.48 -15.24 -1.43
CA CYS A 129 3.24 -14.13 -0.51
C CYS A 129 2.28 -14.50 0.62
N ASN A 130 2.55 -14.01 1.82
CA ASN A 130 1.53 -13.83 2.86
C ASN A 130 0.63 -12.66 2.45
N VAL A 131 -0.69 -12.84 2.60
CA VAL A 131 -1.68 -11.81 2.24
C VAL A 131 -2.36 -11.28 3.49
N TRP A 132 -2.37 -9.96 3.61
CA TRP A 132 -3.00 -9.21 4.69
C TRP A 132 -4.06 -8.29 4.13
N GLU A 133 -5.16 -8.13 4.84
CA GLU A 133 -6.17 -7.12 4.59
C GLU A 133 -6.25 -6.18 5.80
N LYS A 134 -6.32 -4.87 5.54
CA LYS A 134 -6.47 -3.86 6.59
C LYS A 134 -7.63 -2.94 6.24
N VAL A 135 -8.62 -2.92 7.15
CA VAL A 135 -9.78 -2.02 7.22
C VAL A 135 -10.60 -1.93 5.93
N ASP A 136 -10.75 -3.04 5.20
CA ASP A 136 -11.38 -3.17 3.88
C ASP A 136 -10.83 -2.18 2.82
N PHE A 137 -9.64 -1.63 3.09
CA PHE A 137 -9.05 -0.57 2.29
C PHE A 137 -7.91 -1.07 1.42
N ILE A 138 -7.04 -1.91 1.98
CA ILE A 138 -5.82 -2.36 1.32
C ILE A 138 -5.56 -3.85 1.57
N TRP A 139 -5.16 -4.53 0.49
CA TRP A 139 -4.63 -5.88 0.52
C TRP A 139 -3.13 -5.84 0.23
N TYR A 140 -2.34 -6.31 1.18
CA TYR A 140 -0.88 -6.24 1.17
C TYR A 140 -0.27 -7.62 1.02
N TYR A 141 0.60 -7.78 0.02
CA TYR A 141 1.28 -9.02 -0.31
C TYR A 141 2.75 -8.89 0.08
N GLU A 142 3.16 -9.70 1.06
CA GLU A 142 4.53 -9.77 1.58
C GLU A 142 5.15 -11.10 1.16
N ASP A 143 6.32 -11.09 0.53
CA ASP A 143 7.04 -12.32 0.22
C ASP A 143 7.34 -13.12 1.49
N VAL A 144 6.96 -14.40 1.51
CA VAL A 144 7.12 -15.30 2.66
C VAL A 144 8.58 -15.41 3.08
N VAL A 145 9.50 -15.41 2.11
CA VAL A 145 10.93 -15.65 2.33
C VAL A 145 11.66 -14.37 2.75
N THR A 146 11.60 -13.33 1.93
CA THR A 146 12.39 -12.11 2.14
C THR A 146 11.69 -11.06 2.99
N LYS A 147 10.39 -11.22 3.26
CA LYS A 147 9.55 -10.26 4.00
C LYS A 147 9.37 -8.91 3.31
N ARG A 148 9.72 -8.82 2.03
CA ARG A 148 9.58 -7.58 1.26
C ARG A 148 8.16 -7.43 0.72
N PRO A 149 7.67 -6.19 0.57
CA PRO A 149 6.43 -5.97 -0.17
C PRO A 149 6.59 -6.41 -1.63
N VAL A 150 5.56 -7.06 -2.16
CA VAL A 150 5.49 -7.49 -3.57
C VAL A 150 4.40 -6.73 -4.32
N LYS A 151 3.21 -6.60 -3.71
CA LYS A 151 2.04 -6.00 -4.36
C LYS A 151 1.08 -5.43 -3.33
N TRP A 152 0.45 -4.31 -3.64
CA TRP A 152 -0.66 -3.75 -2.87
C TRP A 152 -1.88 -3.58 -3.79
N ILE A 153 -3.06 -3.85 -3.26
CA ILE A 153 -4.33 -3.61 -3.95
C ILE A 153 -5.17 -2.73 -3.05
N PHE A 154 -5.66 -1.61 -3.57
CA PHE A 154 -6.57 -0.73 -2.84
C PHE A 154 -8.02 -1.06 -3.18
N TYR A 155 -8.95 -0.69 -2.30
CA TYR A 155 -10.40 -0.90 -2.49
C TYR A 155 -10.93 -0.28 -3.79
N SER A 156 -10.27 0.76 -4.30
CA SER A 156 -10.60 1.41 -5.58
C SER A 156 -10.24 0.57 -6.81
N GLY A 157 -9.56 -0.57 -6.63
CA GLY A 157 -9.03 -1.39 -7.71
C GLY A 157 -7.67 -0.92 -8.23
N MET A 158 -7.05 0.11 -7.62
CA MET A 158 -5.65 0.45 -7.89
C MET A 158 -4.74 -0.70 -7.45
N ILE A 159 -3.86 -1.13 -8.35
CA ILE A 159 -2.87 -2.17 -8.08
C ILE A 159 -1.49 -1.57 -8.19
N ALA A 160 -0.70 -1.66 -7.13
CA ALA A 160 0.71 -1.29 -7.11
C ALA A 160 1.57 -2.56 -7.04
N HIS A 161 2.43 -2.74 -8.03
CA HIS A 161 3.48 -3.76 -8.02
C HIS A 161 4.79 -3.13 -7.58
N VAL A 162 5.52 -3.80 -6.68
CA VAL A 162 6.83 -3.35 -6.19
C VAL A 162 7.91 -3.90 -7.11
N MET A 163 8.62 -3.02 -7.80
CA MET A 163 9.68 -3.38 -8.74
C MET A 163 11.05 -3.45 -8.05
N THR A 164 11.32 -2.51 -7.14
CA THR A 164 12.54 -2.48 -6.32
C THR A 164 12.18 -2.15 -4.88
N PHE A 165 13.00 -2.56 -3.92
CA PHE A 165 12.82 -2.23 -2.51
C PHE A 165 14.18 -2.14 -1.82
N GLU A 166 14.66 -0.91 -1.64
CA GLU A 166 15.99 -0.56 -1.18
C GLU A 166 15.94 -0.07 0.27
N VAL A 167 16.13 -0.99 1.20
CA VAL A 167 16.10 -0.70 2.64
C VAL A 167 17.27 0.21 3.03
N GLY A 168 16.97 1.28 3.77
CA GLY A 168 17.95 2.26 4.25
C GLY A 168 18.36 3.31 3.23
N ALA A 169 17.78 3.29 2.02
CA ALA A 169 18.00 4.34 1.04
C ALA A 169 17.40 5.67 1.53
N VAL A 170 18.12 6.76 1.28
CA VAL A 170 17.76 8.12 1.70
C VAL A 170 17.92 9.08 0.52
N LEU A 171 17.07 10.11 0.52
CA LEU A 171 17.12 11.21 -0.45
C LEU A 171 17.67 12.46 0.23
N ASP A 172 18.56 13.19 -0.46
CA ASP A 172 19.17 14.40 0.08
C ASP A 172 18.12 15.44 0.50
N ASP A 173 18.37 16.13 1.62
CA ASP A 173 17.41 17.02 2.29
C ASP A 173 16.88 18.16 1.40
N GLU A 174 17.66 18.57 0.40
CA GLU A 174 17.29 19.61 -0.56
C GLU A 174 16.07 19.21 -1.41
N HIS A 175 15.89 17.93 -1.72
CA HIS A 175 14.79 17.43 -2.54
C HIS A 175 13.45 17.35 -1.78
N TRP A 176 13.48 17.48 -0.45
CA TRP A 176 12.28 17.41 0.39
C TRP A 176 11.58 18.76 0.56
N GLN A 177 12.00 19.79 -0.17
CA GLN A 177 11.40 21.11 -0.07
C GLN A 177 10.27 21.27 -1.10
N ALA A 178 9.08 21.61 -0.63
CA ALA A 178 8.01 22.04 -1.51
C ALA A 178 8.41 23.38 -2.20
N PRO A 179 8.05 23.58 -3.47
CA PRO A 179 8.37 24.82 -4.17
C PRO A 179 7.74 26.07 -3.52
N VAL A 180 8.38 27.23 -3.67
CA VAL A 180 7.94 28.49 -3.04
C VAL A 180 6.51 28.87 -3.45
N TYR A 181 6.10 28.59 -4.70
CA TYR A 181 4.75 28.88 -5.18
C TYR A 181 3.66 28.00 -4.54
N CYS A 182 4.01 26.98 -3.75
CA CYS A 182 3.05 26.24 -2.92
C CYS A 182 2.59 27.02 -1.67
N PHE A 183 3.27 28.11 -1.34
CA PHE A 183 3.01 28.91 -0.13
C PHE A 183 2.38 30.28 -0.43
N SER A 184 2.22 30.65 -1.70
CA SER A 184 1.42 31.82 -2.07
C SER A 184 -0.05 31.58 -1.76
N GLU A 185 -0.81 32.65 -1.51
CA GLU A 185 -2.24 32.56 -1.20
C GLU A 185 -2.96 31.70 -2.25
N ALA A 186 -3.49 30.57 -1.79
CA ALA A 186 -4.29 29.70 -2.64
C ALA A 186 -5.56 30.45 -3.03
N GLU A 187 -5.89 30.44 -4.33
CA GLU A 187 -7.26 30.68 -4.78
C GLU A 187 -8.20 29.84 -3.89
N PRO A 188 -9.30 30.42 -3.36
CA PRO A 188 -10.16 29.74 -2.42
C PRO A 188 -10.61 28.40 -2.99
N GLU A 189 -10.55 27.34 -2.17
CA GLU A 189 -10.97 26.01 -2.60
C GLU A 189 -12.35 26.09 -3.27
N PRO A 190 -12.52 25.54 -4.49
CA PRO A 190 -13.85 25.41 -5.05
C PRO A 190 -14.64 24.51 -4.09
N LYS A 191 -15.59 25.10 -3.36
CA LYS A 191 -16.61 24.35 -2.64
C LYS A 191 -17.25 23.42 -3.66
N ILE A 192 -16.98 22.12 -3.54
CA ILE A 192 -17.55 21.10 -4.43
C ILE A 192 -19.06 21.08 -4.18
N HIS A 193 -19.79 21.92 -4.90
CA HIS A 193 -21.22 21.78 -5.12
C HIS A 193 -21.40 20.80 -6.28
N ASN A 194 -22.16 19.74 -6.04
CA ASN A 194 -22.56 18.66 -6.95
C ASN A 194 -22.84 19.12 -8.40
N ARG A 195 -21.81 19.27 -9.22
CA ARG A 195 -21.91 19.32 -10.68
C ARG A 195 -20.70 18.64 -11.29
N ARG A 196 -20.89 17.39 -11.69
CA ARG A 196 -19.95 16.59 -12.48
C ARG A 196 -19.60 17.34 -13.76
N SER A 197 -18.39 17.88 -13.81
CA SER A 197 -17.70 18.29 -15.04
C SER A 197 -16.63 17.25 -15.34
N SER A 198 -16.53 16.80 -16.58
CA SER A 198 -15.62 15.73 -17.02
C SER A 198 -14.13 16.04 -16.79
N SER A 199 -13.77 17.30 -16.51
CA SER A 199 -12.39 17.69 -16.19
C SER A 199 -11.99 17.40 -14.74
N LEU A 200 -12.95 17.11 -13.84
CA LEU A 200 -12.67 16.72 -12.46
C LEU A 200 -12.24 15.25 -12.33
N LEU A 201 -12.55 14.41 -13.31
CA LEU A 201 -12.27 12.97 -13.26
C LEU A 201 -10.76 12.68 -13.36
N ASP A 202 -10.00 13.51 -14.08
CA ASP A 202 -8.53 13.35 -14.21
C ASP A 202 -7.76 13.90 -13.00
N LEU A 203 -8.37 14.84 -12.26
CA LEU A 203 -7.80 15.41 -11.03
C LEU A 203 -8.18 14.56 -9.81
N GLU A 204 -9.41 14.03 -9.79
CA GLU A 204 -9.79 12.95 -8.89
C GLU A 204 -8.91 11.75 -9.15
N ALA A 205 -8.65 11.26 -10.36
CA ALA A 205 -7.76 10.09 -10.55
C ALA A 205 -6.32 10.25 -10.01
N ALA A 206 -5.79 11.47 -9.96
CA ALA A 206 -4.50 11.78 -9.31
C ALA A 206 -4.60 11.93 -7.78
N VAL A 207 -5.81 12.22 -7.27
CA VAL A 207 -6.16 12.42 -5.85
C VAL A 207 -6.99 11.24 -5.30
N ASP A 208 -7.38 10.26 -6.10
CA ASP A 208 -8.28 9.11 -5.80
C ASP A 208 -7.44 7.90 -5.36
N GLY A 209 -6.16 8.14 -5.05
CA GLY A 209 -5.49 7.43 -3.95
C GLY A 209 -5.88 7.98 -2.58
N GLY A 210 -6.59 9.11 -2.53
CA GLY A 210 -7.04 9.84 -1.36
C GLY A 210 -8.36 9.27 -0.85
N PHE A 211 -8.29 8.32 0.06
CA PHE A 211 -8.23 8.57 1.50
C PHE A 211 -9.52 9.18 2.04
N ARG A 212 -10.47 8.29 2.35
CA ARG A 212 -11.56 8.58 3.29
C ARG A 212 -10.90 8.78 4.66
N GLY A 213 -10.90 10.00 5.20
CA GLY A 213 -10.21 10.34 6.46
C GLY A 213 -10.53 9.44 7.65
N THR A 214 -11.71 8.78 7.66
CA THR A 214 -12.10 7.80 8.68
C THR A 214 -11.31 6.50 8.61
N LEU A 215 -10.93 6.04 7.42
CA LEU A 215 -10.19 4.79 7.20
C LEU A 215 -8.71 4.92 7.53
N MET A 216 -8.12 6.11 7.35
CA MET A 216 -6.71 6.33 7.69
C MET A 216 -6.44 6.21 9.19
N SER A 217 -7.36 6.66 10.06
CA SER A 217 -7.10 6.66 11.51
C SER A 217 -6.93 5.25 12.06
N GLU A 218 -7.50 4.25 11.39
CA GLU A 218 -7.40 2.83 11.74
C GLU A 218 -6.20 2.14 11.07
N MET A 219 -5.53 2.81 10.14
CA MET A 219 -4.27 2.37 9.51
C MET A 219 -3.02 2.83 10.29
N SER A 220 -3.16 3.76 11.23
CA SER A 220 -2.05 4.44 11.93
C SER A 220 -1.88 4.12 13.40
#